data_AF-A0A7Y0D003-F1
#
_entry.id   AF-A0A7Y0D003-F1
#
_cell.length_a   1.000
_cell.length_b   1.000
_cell.length_c   1.000
_cell.angle_alpha   90.00
_cell.angle_beta   90.00
_cell.angle_gamma   90.00
#
_symmetry.space_group_name_H-M   'P 1'
#
loop_
_entity.id
_entity.type
_entity.pdbx_description
1 polymer ?
#
loop_
_entity_poly.entity_id
_entity_poly.type
_entity_poly.pdbx_seq_one_letter_code
_entity_poly.pdbx_strand_id
1 'polypeptide(L)' 'MKQLGCAAKNRLKLPDAIIAASALTHNPVLLTNDQAFSSIDGLVFESLQLSK' A
#
# COMPACT_ATOMS: atom_id res chain seq x y z
N MET A 1 -5.47 -10.48 -32.05
CA MET A 1 -4.60 -10.46 -30.85
C MET A 1 -5.49 -10.26 -29.64
N LYS A 2 -5.61 -11.25 -28.74
CA LYS A 2 -6.50 -11.17 -27.58
C LYS A 2 -5.91 -10.18 -26.57
N GLN A 3 -6.71 -9.19 -26.19
CA GLN A 3 -6.39 -8.25 -25.12
C GLN A 3 -6.29 -9.04 -23.80
N LEU A 4 -5.07 -9.26 -23.31
CA LEU A 4 -4.83 -9.85 -22.00
C LEU A 4 -5.11 -8.78 -20.95
N GLY A 5 -6.39 -8.56 -20.66
CA GLY A 5 -6.84 -7.75 -19.53
C GLY A 5 -6.55 -8.45 -18.22
N CYS A 6 -5.29 -8.46 -17.79
CA CYS A 6 -4.95 -8.72 -16.39
C CYS A 6 -5.43 -7.50 -15.59
N ALA A 7 -6.60 -7.59 -14.96
CA ALA A 7 -7.00 -6.63 -13.95
C ALA A 7 -5.98 -6.73 -12.80
N ALA A 8 -4.95 -5.87 -12.82
CA ALA A 8 -3.98 -5.75 -11.74
C ALA A 8 -4.75 -5.51 -10.43
N LYS A 9 -4.80 -6.55 -9.58
CA LYS A 9 -5.75 -6.62 -8.47
C LYS A 9 -5.57 -5.53 -7.43
N ASN A 10 -4.43 -4.84 -7.38
CA ASN A 10 -4.16 -3.74 -6.45
C ASN A 10 -3.48 -2.58 -7.18
N ARG A 11 -4.25 -1.68 -7.81
CA ARG A 11 -3.70 -0.43 -8.32
C ARG A 11 -3.57 0.56 -7.17
N LEU A 12 -2.39 0.66 -6.59
CA LEU A 12 -2.05 1.75 -5.68
C LEU A 12 -2.09 3.07 -6.43
N LYS A 13 -2.63 4.11 -5.80
CA LYS A 13 -2.49 5.47 -6.33
C LYS A 13 -1.02 5.87 -6.22
N LEU A 14 -0.59 6.79 -7.08
CA LEU A 14 0.81 7.24 -7.09
C LEU A 14 1.29 7.69 -5.70
N PRO A 15 0.53 8.48 -4.90
CA PRO A 15 0.96 8.85 -3.55
C PRO A 15 1.20 7.63 -2.65
N ASP A 16 0.27 6.68 -2.63
CA ASP A 16 0.36 5.46 -1.81
C ASP A 16 1.56 4.59 -2.23
N ALA A 17 1.82 4.52 -3.53
CA ALA A 17 2.99 3.80 -4.06
C ALA A 17 4.31 4.45 -3.60
N ILE A 18 4.40 5.78 -3.58
CA ILE A 18 5.60 6.49 -3.11
C ILE A 18 5.78 6.30 -1.59
N ILE A 19 4.70 6.35 -0.82
CA ILE A 19 4.72 6.10 0.63
C ILE A 19 5.22 4.67 0.91
N ALA A 20 4.62 3.68 0.24
CA ALA A 20 5.00 2.28 0.40
C ALA A 20 6.45 2.02 -0.01
N ALA A 21 6.89 2.55 -1.15
CA ALA A 21 8.28 2.42 -1.61
C ALA A 21 9.28 3.03 -0.61
N SER A 22 8.94 4.21 -0.06
CA SER A 22 9.77 4.87 0.94
C SER A 22 9.86 4.04 2.23
N ALA A 23 8.74 3.49 2.68
CA ALA A 23 8.73 2.62 3.86
C ALA A 23 9.52 1.32 3.63
N LEU A 24 9.35 0.65 2.48
CA LEU A 24 10.13 -0.54 2.16
C LEU A 24 11.65 -0.26 2.05
N THR A 25 12.04 0.97 1.68
CA THR A 25 13.47 1.34 1.52
C THR A 25 14.13 1.62 2.86
N HIS A 26 13.42 2.23 3.79
CA HIS A 26 13.98 2.71 5.06
C HIS A 26 13.58 1.85 6.27
N ASN A 27 12.79 0.80 6.05
CA ASN A 27 12.19 -0.09 7.05
C ASN A 27 11.52 0.63 8.26
N PRO A 28 10.79 1.76 8.10
CA PRO A 28 9.97 2.28 9.18
C PRO A 28 8.67 1.47 9.31
N VAL A 29 8.00 1.60 10.45
CA VAL A 29 6.62 1.15 10.61
C VAL A 29 5.68 2.24 10.08
N LEU A 30 4.87 1.93 9.07
CA LEU A 30 3.89 2.87 8.54
C LEU A 30 2.65 2.93 9.44
N LEU A 31 2.40 4.08 10.06
CA LEU A 31 1.15 4.33 10.79
C LEU A 31 0.10 4.86 9.82
N THR A 32 -1.00 4.14 9.64
CA THR A 32 -2.04 4.52 8.67
C THR A 32 -3.42 4.01 9.09
N ASN A 33 -4.48 4.70 8.73
CA ASN A 33 -5.85 4.20 8.85
C ASN A 33 -6.35 3.56 7.53
N ASP A 34 -5.52 3.57 6.48
CA ASP A 34 -5.87 3.04 5.17
C ASP A 34 -5.48 1.56 5.05
N GLN A 35 -6.46 0.72 4.74
CA GLN A 35 -6.28 -0.72 4.59
C GLN A 35 -5.61 -1.10 3.26
N ALA A 36 -5.49 -0.20 2.29
CA ALA A 36 -4.86 -0.50 0.99
C ALA A 36 -3.42 -1.03 1.15
N PHE A 37 -2.71 -0.56 2.18
CA PHE A 37 -1.34 -0.96 2.50
C PHE A 37 -1.22 -2.41 3.02
N SER A 38 -2.31 -3.02 3.49
CA SER A 38 -2.31 -4.43 3.95
C SER A 38 -2.04 -5.44 2.84
N SER A 39 -2.19 -5.02 1.59
CA SER A 39 -1.98 -5.85 0.41
C SER A 39 -0.55 -5.78 -0.16
N ILE A 40 0.34 -5.03 0.48
CA ILE A 40 1.72 -4.82 0.02
C ILE A 40 2.67 -5.75 0.77
N ASP A 41 3.22 -6.72 0.06
CA ASP A 41 4.16 -7.69 0.63
C ASP A 41 5.39 -7.01 1.24
N GLY A 42 5.74 -7.40 2.47
CA GLY A 42 6.92 -6.90 3.19
C GLY A 42 6.77 -5.53 3.83
N LEU A 43 5.66 -4.82 3.60
CA LEU A 43 5.40 -3.54 4.26
C LEU A 43 4.98 -3.78 5.71
N VAL A 44 5.73 -3.21 6.66
CA VAL A 44 5.35 -3.21 8.08
C VAL A 44 4.48 -1.98 8.35
N PHE A 45 3.28 -2.19 8.88
CA PHE A 45 2.35 -1.11 9.17
C PHE A 45 1.52 -1.39 10.43
N GLU A 46 1.01 -0.32 11.04
CA GLU A 46 0.04 -0.39 12.13
C GLU A 46 -1.19 0.47 11.80
N SER A 47 -2.36 -0.07 12.15
CA SER A 47 -3.63 0.61 11.91
C SER A 47 -3.89 1.68 12.97
N LEU A 48 -4.10 2.92 12.55
CA LEU A 48 -4.53 4.01 13.42
C LEU A 48 -6.05 4.03 13.56
N GLN A 49 -6.53 3.87 14.80
CA GLN A 49 -7.92 4.13 15.15
C GLN A 49 -8.10 5.63 15.42
N LEU A 50 -8.88 6.30 14.59
CA LEU A 50 -9.22 7.71 14.81
C LEU A 50 -10.38 7.79 15.80
N SER A 51 -10.16 8.41 16.96
CA SER A 51 -11.23 8.78 17.88
C SER A 51 -12.03 9.96 17.32
N LYS A 52 -13.35 9.93 17.47
CA LYS A 52 -14.25 11.05 17.13
C LYS A 52 -14.17 12.17 18.15
#